data_AF-A0A6C0A8Q2-F1
#
_entry.id   AF-A0A6C0A8Q2-F1
#
_cell.length_a   1.000
_cell.length_b   1.000
_cell.length_c   1.000
_cell.angle_alpha   90.00
_cell.angle_beta   90.00
_cell.angle_gamma   90.00
#
_symmetry.space_group_name_H-M   'P 1'
#
loop_
_entity.id
_entity.type
_entity.pdbx_description
1 polymer ?
#
loop_
_entity_poly.entity_id
_entity_poly.type
_entity_poly.pdbx_seq_one_letter_code
_entity_poly.pdbx_strand_id
1 'polypeptide(L)'
;MMRGVNIGYVTKIQIKYNYVLIKVNINLSSILIPKNSLVETAQTGLLNNTVIDITPLYKVKHKYITNLNLFSKSCSKSPFLCHYDYIKGERGLNYDDLVRAATRVSQRFDDPVLFQLTNLLLQNMVYISNEFIESTNTIANMTALIYDYLFRFLKLFII
;
A
#
# COMPACT_ATOMS: atom_id res chain seq x y z
N MET A 1 -3.73 11.14 20.36
CA MET A 1 -4.30 9.92 20.95
C MET A 1 -3.24 8.84 20.94
N MET A 2 -3.42 7.82 21.77
CA MET A 2 -2.63 6.60 21.71
C MET A 2 -3.58 5.44 21.94
N ARG A 3 -3.67 4.50 21.00
CA ARG A 3 -4.59 3.35 21.04
C ARG A 3 -6.06 3.75 21.27
N GLY A 4 -6.50 4.82 20.60
CA GLY A 4 -7.88 5.34 20.73
C GLY A 4 -8.17 6.13 22.01
N VAL A 5 -7.19 6.30 22.90
CA VAL A 5 -7.36 7.08 24.14
C VAL A 5 -6.75 8.47 23.96
N ASN A 6 -7.48 9.50 24.41
CA ASN A 6 -6.93 10.84 24.49
C ASN A 6 -5.93 10.94 25.65
N ILE A 7 -4.68 11.26 25.33
CA ILE A 7 -3.57 11.34 26.28
C ILE A 7 -3.02 12.76 26.46
N GLY A 8 -3.51 13.74 25.70
CA GLY A 8 -2.91 15.07 25.66
C GLY A 8 -3.53 15.99 24.60
N TYR A 9 -2.94 17.16 24.43
CA TYR A 9 -3.42 18.18 23.50
C TYR A 9 -2.27 18.97 22.87
N VAL A 10 -2.53 19.61 21.74
CA VAL A 10 -1.58 20.49 21.07
C VAL A 10 -1.57 21.84 21.78
N THR A 11 -0.38 22.32 22.15
CA THR A 11 -0.18 23.63 22.80
C THR A 11 0.34 24.70 21.85
N LYS A 12 1.12 24.32 20.84
CA LYS A 12 1.70 25.25 19.87
C LYS A 12 1.94 24.57 18.53
N ILE A 13 1.68 25.30 17.46
CA ILE A 13 2.01 24.91 16.08
C ILE A 13 2.93 25.99 15.51
N GLN A 14 4.03 25.58 14.89
CA GLN A 14 4.96 26.48 14.20
C GLN A 14 5.23 25.94 12.80
N ILE A 15 4.84 26.71 11.79
CA ILE A 15 5.09 26.38 10.38
C ILE A 15 6.52 26.83 10.04
N LYS A 16 7.32 25.92 9.50
CA LYS A 16 8.65 26.19 8.91
C LYS A 16 8.60 25.86 7.42
N TYR A 17 9.63 26.26 6.68
CA TYR A 17 9.68 26.05 5.23
C TYR A 17 9.54 24.59 4.80
N ASN A 18 10.16 23.67 5.54
CA ASN A 18 10.23 22.25 5.17
C ASN A 18 9.43 21.32 6.09
N TYR A 19 8.88 21.83 7.19
CA TYR A 19 8.15 21.02 8.18
C TYR A 19 7.24 21.88 9.07
N VAL A 20 6.28 21.23 9.72
CA VAL A 20 5.46 21.85 10.77
C VAL A 20 5.91 21.27 12.10
N LEU A 21 6.33 22.14 13.03
CA LEU A 21 6.68 21.76 14.38
C LEU A 21 5.47 21.88 15.30
N ILE A 22 5.13 20.80 15.98
CA ILE A 22 3.98 20.74 16.88
C ILE A 22 4.47 20.45 18.29
N LYS A 23 4.10 21.31 19.25
CA LYS A 23 4.32 21.09 20.68
C LYS A 23 3.07 20.47 21.26
N VAL A 24 3.19 19.25 21.77
CA VAL A 24 2.12 18.53 22.48
C VAL A 24 2.36 18.58 23.99
N ASN A 25 1.28 18.67 24.76
CA ASN A 25 1.29 18.44 26.20
C ASN A 25 0.60 17.11 26.50
N ILE A 26 1.25 16.27 27.29
CA ILE A 26 0.71 14.97 27.72
C ILE A 26 0.16 15.16 29.13
N ASN A 27 -1.09 14.74 29.35
CA ASN A 27 -1.83 15.07 30.57
C ASN A 27 -1.23 14.44 31.84
N LEU A 28 -0.66 13.24 31.72
CA LEU A 28 -0.14 12.47 32.85
C LEU A 28 1.31 12.05 32.57
N SER A 29 2.17 12.22 33.57
CA SER A 29 3.57 11.78 33.52
C SER A 29 3.73 10.25 33.54
N SER A 30 2.67 9.51 33.89
CA SER A 30 2.63 8.04 33.81
C SER A 30 2.47 7.50 32.39
N ILE A 31 2.15 8.36 31.42
CA ILE A 31 1.99 7.96 30.02
C ILE A 31 3.35 7.90 29.37
N LEU A 32 3.83 6.67 29.17
CA LEU A 32 5.13 6.39 28.58
C LEU A 32 4.98 6.17 27.08
N ILE A 33 5.56 7.06 26.28
CA ILE A 33 5.57 6.95 24.82
C ILE A 33 6.94 6.39 24.38
N PRO A 34 7.01 5.20 23.77
CA PRO A 34 8.27 4.66 23.28
C PRO A 34 8.86 5.50 22.15
N LYS A 35 10.19 5.60 22.08
CA LYS A 35 10.90 6.36 21.02
C LYS A 35 10.62 5.84 19.61
N ASN A 36 10.39 4.53 19.47
CA ASN A 36 9.98 3.91 18.20
C ASN A 36 8.44 3.82 18.14
N SER A 37 7.79 4.97 18.21
CA SER A 37 6.36 5.07 17.95
C SER A 37 6.17 5.72 16.59
N LEU A 38 5.25 5.17 15.80
CA LEU A 38 4.75 5.85 14.62
C LEU A 38 3.85 7.00 15.09
N VAL A 39 4.18 8.22 14.67
CA VAL A 39 3.39 9.41 14.99
C VAL A 39 2.81 9.93 13.69
N GLU A 40 1.50 9.92 13.59
CA GLU A 40 0.80 10.28 12.37
C GLU A 40 -0.29 11.31 12.64
N THR A 41 -0.60 12.11 11.64
CA THR A 41 -1.84 12.88 11.63
C THR A 41 -2.96 12.02 11.05
N ALA A 42 -3.97 11.72 11.85
CA ALA A 42 -5.16 11.02 11.41
C ALA A 42 -6.34 12.00 11.38
N GLN A 43 -7.24 11.82 10.43
CA GLN A 43 -8.49 12.57 10.38
C GLN A 43 -9.61 11.65 10.86
N THR A 44 -10.29 12.01 11.94
CA THR A 44 -11.37 11.20 12.50
C THR A 44 -12.73 11.85 12.24
N GLY A 45 -13.69 11.03 11.79
CA GLY A 45 -15.08 11.43 11.58
C GLY A 45 -15.35 12.28 10.34
N LEU A 46 -16.63 12.60 10.13
CA LEU A 46 -17.14 13.39 8.99
C LEU A 46 -16.74 14.89 9.07
N LEU A 47 -16.40 15.38 10.26
CA LEU A 47 -16.18 16.81 10.56
C LEU A 47 -14.71 17.26 10.41
N ASN A 48 -13.84 16.43 9.81
CA ASN A 48 -12.46 16.81 9.47
C ASN A 48 -11.60 17.24 10.68
N ASN A 49 -11.81 16.63 11.84
CA ASN A 49 -10.93 16.89 12.99
C ASN A 49 -9.61 16.13 12.79
N THR A 50 -8.52 16.88 12.66
CA THR A 50 -7.17 16.30 12.59
C THR A 50 -6.66 16.04 14.01
N VAL A 51 -6.25 14.81 14.25
CA VAL A 51 -5.70 14.35 15.53
C VAL A 51 -4.32 13.77 15.30
N ILE A 52 -3.43 13.94 16.28
CA ILE A 52 -2.13 13.26 16.26
C ILE A 52 -2.34 11.89 16.88
N ASP A 53 -2.17 10.83 16.12
CA ASP A 53 -2.18 9.47 16.63
C ASP A 53 -0.75 8.98 16.87
N ILE A 54 -0.56 8.25 17.97
CA ILE A 54 0.72 7.73 18.40
C ILE A 54 0.56 6.23 18.56
N THR A 55 1.25 5.47 17.70
CA THR A 55 1.20 4.01 17.67
C THR A 55 2.57 3.43 18.03
N PRO A 56 2.74 2.90 19.25
CA PRO A 56 3.98 2.22 19.64
C PRO A 56 4.20 0.94 18.81
N LEU A 57 5.34 0.84 18.13
CA LEU A 57 5.64 -0.28 17.22
C LEU A 57 6.15 -1.53 17.94
N TYR A 58 6.64 -1.39 19.18
CA TYR A 58 7.11 -2.52 19.97
C TYR A 58 6.41 -2.61 21.32
N LYS A 59 6.35 -3.85 21.84
CA LYS A 59 5.92 -4.12 23.22
C LYS A 59 7.05 -3.75 24.17
N VAL A 60 6.75 -2.85 25.11
CA VAL A 60 7.66 -2.42 26.17
C VAL A 60 7.80 -3.56 27.19
N LYS A 61 9.03 -3.94 27.54
CA LYS A 61 9.29 -4.91 28.63
C LYS A 61 9.12 -4.23 29.99
N HIS A 62 8.50 -4.92 30.95
CA HIS A 62 8.23 -4.39 32.30
C HIS A 62 9.46 -3.83 33.03
N LYS A 63 10.65 -4.40 32.80
CA LYS A 63 11.92 -3.94 33.39
C LYS A 63 12.25 -2.47 33.13
N TYR A 64 11.74 -1.89 32.04
CA TYR A 64 12.00 -0.49 31.69
C TYR A 64 11.04 0.50 32.35
N ILE A 65 9.96 0.02 32.97
CA ILE A 65 8.88 0.85 33.52
C ILE A 65 9.20 1.27 34.96
N THR A 66 9.91 0.43 35.72
CA THR A 66 10.24 0.68 37.13
C THR A 66 11.26 1.82 37.28
N ASN A 67 10.91 2.87 38.04
CA ASN A 67 11.73 4.04 38.39
C ASN A 67 12.12 4.96 37.22
N LEU A 68 11.34 5.01 36.14
CA LEU A 68 11.56 5.99 35.08
C LEU A 68 11.04 7.38 35.49
N ASN A 69 11.91 8.39 35.44
CA ASN A 69 11.51 9.79 35.55
C ASN A 69 11.72 10.49 34.20
N LEU A 70 10.63 10.92 33.54
CA LEU A 70 10.67 11.56 32.23
C LEU A 70 11.37 12.93 32.22
N PHE A 71 11.54 13.55 33.39
CA PHE A 71 12.15 14.87 33.56
C PHE A 71 13.63 14.78 33.99
N SER A 72 14.14 13.59 34.32
CA SER A 72 15.52 13.42 34.73
C SER A 72 16.46 13.32 33.51
N LYS A 73 17.72 13.72 33.68
CA LYS A 73 18.76 13.55 32.65
C LYS A 73 19.01 12.07 32.30
N SER A 74 18.71 11.15 33.22
CA SER A 74 18.84 9.70 33.00
C SER A 74 17.81 9.13 32.03
N CYS A 75 16.72 9.85 31.73
CA CYS A 75 15.70 9.42 30.78
C CYS A 75 16.27 9.24 29.35
N SER A 76 17.29 10.00 28.97
CA SER A 76 17.95 9.89 27.66
C SER A 76 18.39 8.45 27.30
N LYS A 77 18.79 7.65 28.29
CA LYS A 77 19.19 6.24 28.15
C LYS A 77 18.00 5.27 28.07
N SER A 78 16.79 5.76 28.32
CA SER A 78 15.58 4.95 28.31
C SER A 78 15.02 4.77 26.89
N PRO A 79 14.18 3.76 26.68
CA PRO A 79 13.49 3.55 25.41
C PRO A 79 12.31 4.52 25.19
N PHE A 80 12.01 5.44 26.12
CA PHE A 80 10.85 6.34 26.06
C PHE A 80 11.23 7.78 25.72
N LEU A 81 10.29 8.52 25.15
CA LEU A 81 10.42 9.96 24.93
C LEU A 81 10.46 10.70 26.26
N CYS A 82 11.48 11.53 26.44
CA CYS A 82 11.69 12.36 27.60
C CYS A 82 11.03 13.73 27.44
N HIS A 83 11.04 14.51 28.52
CA HIS A 83 10.55 15.87 28.47
C HIS A 83 11.31 16.70 27.43
N TYR A 84 10.58 17.36 26.52
CA TYR A 84 11.11 18.10 25.37
C TYR A 84 11.88 17.28 24.32
N ASP A 85 11.72 15.95 24.30
CA ASP A 85 12.20 15.16 23.17
C ASP A 85 11.39 15.45 21.90
N TYR A 86 12.03 15.21 20.76
CA TYR A 86 11.45 15.34 19.44
C TYR A 86 11.27 13.96 18.82
N ILE A 87 10.14 13.78 18.14
CA ILE A 87 9.87 12.62 17.30
C ILE A 87 9.36 13.11 15.96
N LYS A 88 9.88 12.51 14.88
CA LYS A 88 9.41 12.83 13.54
C LYS A 88 8.03 12.20 13.36
N GLY A 89 7.06 13.02 12.95
CA GLY A 89 5.74 12.55 12.54
C GLY A 89 5.61 12.47 11.03
N GLU A 90 4.62 11.71 10.58
CA GLU A 90 4.22 11.54 9.19
C GLU A 90 2.79 12.04 8.96
N ARG A 91 2.48 12.38 7.71
CA ARG A 91 1.10 12.66 7.33
C ARG A 91 0.39 11.32 7.16
N GLY A 92 -0.63 11.07 7.97
CA GLY A 92 -1.46 9.87 7.80
C GLY A 92 -2.44 10.02 6.64
N LEU A 93 -3.23 8.98 6.41
CA LEU A 93 -4.22 8.96 5.34
C LEU A 93 -5.35 9.98 5.59
N ASN A 94 -5.74 10.69 4.53
CA ASN A 94 -6.86 11.61 4.52
C ASN A 94 -7.95 11.07 3.57
N TYR A 95 -9.22 11.17 3.98
CA TYR A 95 -10.37 10.79 3.15
C TYR A 95 -10.40 11.54 1.81
N ASP A 96 -10.04 12.81 1.77
CA ASP A 96 -9.97 13.61 0.54
C ASP A 96 -8.93 13.04 -0.43
N ASP A 97 -7.82 12.51 0.10
CA ASP A 97 -6.79 11.89 -0.72
C ASP A 97 -7.30 10.57 -1.32
N LEU A 98 -8.07 9.79 -0.56
CA LEU A 98 -8.73 8.57 -1.05
C LEU A 98 -9.78 8.88 -2.12
N VAL A 99 -10.68 9.84 -1.87
CA VAL A 99 -11.71 10.25 -2.83
C VAL A 99 -11.06 10.76 -4.10
N ARG A 100 -10.05 11.64 -3.99
CA ARG A 100 -9.31 12.15 -5.14
C ARG A 100 -8.61 11.04 -5.93
N ALA A 101 -8.02 10.06 -5.25
CA ALA A 101 -7.41 8.91 -5.90
C ALA A 101 -8.46 8.07 -6.65
N ALA A 102 -9.58 7.75 -6.00
CA ALA A 102 -10.67 7.01 -6.61
C ALA A 102 -11.27 7.74 -7.82
N THR A 103 -11.49 9.05 -7.74
CA THR A 103 -11.96 9.86 -8.87
C THR A 103 -10.97 9.83 -10.03
N ARG A 104 -9.66 9.99 -9.78
CA ARG A 104 -8.63 9.91 -10.83
C ARG A 104 -8.58 8.53 -11.48
N VAL A 105 -8.81 7.48 -10.72
CA VAL A 105 -8.91 6.12 -11.25
C VAL A 105 -10.15 6.01 -12.13
N SER A 106 -11.34 6.39 -11.64
CA SER A 106 -12.59 6.38 -12.42
C SER A 106 -12.44 7.13 -13.74
N GLN A 107 -11.87 8.34 -13.70
CA GLN A 107 -11.64 9.15 -14.90
C GLN A 107 -10.74 8.47 -15.94
N ARG A 108 -9.77 7.67 -15.51
CA ARG A 108 -8.92 6.89 -16.44
C ARG A 108 -9.64 5.66 -16.98
N PHE A 109 -10.56 5.08 -16.20
CA PHE A 109 -11.39 3.97 -16.68
C PHE A 109 -12.48 4.45 -17.65
N ASP A 110 -12.93 5.69 -17.52
CA ASP A 110 -13.88 6.32 -18.46
C ASP A 110 -13.19 6.91 -19.71
N ASP A 111 -11.88 6.72 -19.87
CA ASP A 111 -11.13 7.24 -21.01
C ASP A 111 -11.48 6.46 -22.30
N PRO A 112 -12.03 7.12 -23.34
CA PRO A 112 -12.39 6.43 -24.60
C PRO A 112 -11.18 5.79 -25.29
N VAL A 113 -9.96 6.30 -25.08
CA VAL A 113 -8.74 5.72 -25.62
C VAL A 113 -8.48 4.34 -25.00
N LEU A 114 -8.73 4.18 -23.70
CA LEU A 114 -8.61 2.88 -23.03
C LEU A 114 -9.56 1.86 -23.67
N PHE A 115 -10.83 2.24 -23.88
CA PHE A 115 -11.82 1.36 -24.52
C PHE A 115 -11.45 1.02 -25.97
N GLN A 116 -10.95 1.98 -26.74
CA GLN A 116 -10.50 1.75 -28.11
C GLN A 116 -9.34 0.75 -28.15
N LEU A 117 -8.35 0.92 -27.27
CA LEU A 117 -7.20 0.01 -27.16
C LEU A 117 -7.63 -1.39 -26.71
N THR A 118 -8.55 -1.51 -25.76
CA THR A 118 -9.09 -2.81 -25.35
C THR A 118 -9.83 -3.50 -26.49
N ASN A 119 -10.62 -2.75 -27.28
CA ASN A 119 -11.34 -3.30 -28.43
C ASN A 119 -10.36 -3.77 -29.52
N LEU A 120 -9.33 -2.98 -29.82
CA LEU A 120 -8.28 -3.36 -30.76
C LEU A 120 -7.54 -4.63 -30.30
N LEU A 121 -7.21 -4.71 -29.01
CA LEU A 121 -6.59 -5.89 -28.42
C LEU A 121 -7.49 -7.11 -28.56
N LEU A 122 -8.79 -6.99 -28.26
CA LEU A 122 -9.75 -8.09 -28.43
C LEU A 122 -9.86 -8.53 -29.89
N GLN A 123 -9.93 -7.59 -30.84
CA GLN A 123 -9.96 -7.90 -32.27
C GLN A 123 -8.71 -8.66 -32.72
N ASN A 124 -7.53 -8.21 -32.31
CA ASN A 124 -6.27 -8.88 -32.62
C ASN A 124 -6.22 -10.29 -32.02
N MET A 125 -6.71 -10.48 -30.80
CA MET A 125 -6.78 -11.81 -30.17
C MET A 125 -7.72 -12.76 -30.92
N VAL A 126 -8.88 -12.29 -31.36
CA VAL A 126 -9.81 -13.08 -32.18
C VAL A 126 -9.17 -13.43 -33.53
N TYR A 127 -8.52 -12.47 -34.18
CA TYR A 127 -7.80 -12.70 -35.44
C TYR A 127 -6.72 -13.79 -35.30
N ILE A 128 -5.84 -13.66 -34.29
CA ILE A 128 -4.79 -14.65 -34.01
C ILE A 128 -5.40 -16.03 -33.70
N SER A 129 -6.52 -16.08 -32.97
CA SER A 129 -7.20 -17.34 -32.68
C SER A 129 -7.70 -18.03 -33.96
N ASN A 130 -8.22 -17.27 -34.92
CA ASN A 130 -8.69 -17.82 -36.20
C ASN A 130 -7.53 -18.34 -37.05
N GLU A 131 -6.45 -17.57 -37.16
CA GLU A 131 -5.21 -18.00 -37.85
C GLU A 131 -4.64 -19.28 -37.22
N PHE A 132 -4.69 -19.40 -35.90
CA PHE A 132 -4.24 -20.60 -35.19
C PHE A 132 -5.11 -21.83 -35.53
N ILE A 133 -6.43 -21.66 -35.63
CA ILE A 133 -7.34 -22.72 -36.05
C ILE A 133 -7.03 -23.17 -37.48
N GLU A 134 -6.84 -22.23 -38.41
CA GLU A 134 -6.51 -22.54 -39.80
C GLU A 134 -5.16 -23.28 -39.91
N SER A 135 -4.15 -22.80 -39.19
CA SER A 135 -2.86 -23.48 -39.10
C SER A 135 -2.99 -24.91 -38.54
N THR A 136 -3.79 -25.11 -37.50
CA THR A 136 -4.01 -26.44 -36.90
C THR A 136 -4.68 -27.39 -37.88
N ASN A 137 -5.70 -26.91 -38.62
CA ASN A 137 -6.37 -27.70 -39.65
C ASN A 137 -5.42 -28.07 -40.80
N THR A 138 -4.58 -27.13 -41.22
CA THR A 138 -3.58 -27.38 -42.27
C THR A 138 -2.57 -28.45 -41.83
N ILE A 139 -2.09 -28.37 -40.59
CA ILE A 139 -1.20 -29.40 -40.02
C ILE A 139 -1.89 -30.75 -39.97
N ALA A 140 -3.15 -30.82 -39.51
CA ALA A 140 -3.93 -32.07 -39.45
C ALA A 140 -4.13 -32.70 -40.85
N ASN A 141 -4.38 -31.88 -41.87
CA ASN A 141 -4.50 -32.36 -43.24
C ASN A 141 -3.16 -32.89 -43.77
N MET A 142 -2.06 -32.17 -43.51
CA MET A 142 -0.72 -32.61 -43.91
C MET A 142 -0.32 -33.91 -43.22
N THR A 143 -0.60 -34.08 -41.92
CA THR A 143 -0.32 -35.33 -41.21
C THR A 143 -1.15 -36.49 -41.76
N ALA A 144 -2.42 -36.27 -42.10
CA ALA A 144 -3.26 -37.28 -42.74
C ALA A 144 -2.72 -37.71 -44.13
N LEU A 145 -2.28 -36.75 -44.96
CA LEU A 145 -1.69 -37.04 -46.28
C LEU A 145 -0.37 -37.80 -46.15
N ILE A 146 0.49 -37.42 -45.22
CA ILE A 146 1.75 -38.13 -44.94
C ILE A 146 1.45 -39.57 -44.49
N TYR A 147 0.46 -39.75 -43.62
CA TYR A 147 0.04 -41.07 -43.18
C TYR A 147 -0.45 -41.96 -44.33
N ASP A 148 -1.32 -41.46 -45.22
CA ASP A 148 -1.81 -42.23 -46.38
C ASP A 148 -0.65 -42.59 -47.34
N TYR A 149 0.26 -41.64 -47.60
CA TYR A 149 1.42 -41.89 -48.44
C TYR A 149 2.33 -42.98 -47.86
N LEU A 150 2.67 -42.87 -46.56
CA LEU A 150 3.49 -43.87 -45.88
C LEU A 150 2.82 -45.24 -45.88
N PHE A 151 1.51 -45.31 -45.62
CA PHE A 151 0.77 -46.57 -45.63
C PHE A 151 0.78 -47.25 -47.01
N ARG A 152 0.57 -46.48 -48.09
CA ARG A 152 0.66 -46.99 -49.46
C ARG A 152 2.06 -47.46 -49.81
N PHE A 153 3.09 -46.68 -49.45
CA PHE A 153 4.49 -47.04 -49.68
C PHE A 153 4.86 -48.36 -48.96
N LEU A 154 4.42 -48.52 -47.72
CA LEU A 154 4.69 -49.72 -46.92
C LEU A 154 3.99 -50.96 -47.49
N LYS A 155 2.75 -50.82 -48.01
CA LYS A 155 2.05 -51.88 -48.75
C LYS A 155 2.80 -52.34 -50.01
N LEU A 156 3.42 -51.41 -50.74
CA LEU A 156 4.19 -51.71 -51.95
C LEU A 156 5.49 -52.50 -51.67
N PHE A 157 6.02 -52.44 -50.44
CA PHE A 157 7.26 -53.12 -50.04
C PHE A 157 7.05 -54.45 -49.30
N ILE A 158 5.82 -54.77 -48.86
CA ILE A 158 5.48 -55.98 -48.08
C ILE A 158 4.84 -57.11 -48.94
N ILE A 159 4.56 -56.86 -50.22
CA ILE A 159 4.14 -57.87 -51.21
C ILE A 159 5.34 -58.17 -52.12
#